data_AF-A0AAD6C065-F1
#
_entry.id   AF-A0AAD6C065-F1
#
_cell.length_a   1.000
_cell.length_b   1.000
_cell.length_c   1.000
_cell.angle_alpha   90.00
_cell.angle_beta   90.00
_cell.angle_gamma   90.00
#
_symmetry.space_group_name_H-M   'P 1'
#
loop_
_entity.id
_entity.type
_entity.pdbx_description
1 polymer ?
#
loop_
_entity_poly.entity_id
_entity_poly.type
_entity_poly.pdbx_seq_one_letter_code
_entity_poly.pdbx_strand_id
1 'polypeptide(L)'
;MASQGPLTSWLLNATPEALKRATTHPFLAAAGSGTLSKEALSQWLSQDRLYAQSYIRFIGMLLIKIRLPTHTPNAETLRNPTIEQAIIDILIDALVNIKTELAFFESTAVEYGLDLTAISPDEGGAASAGISSAGSASCPGFTGAVCGTTDVSVSGAESGEIDEDSANPRDKLHKLCKSQGECQMQAGSEVCNPSTPHTGANSAVKTPDSEPCQPSRLASAAPVENGPVFFTANPITRAYIDMFMSAGSPGVSALEGMAVLWATEVCYLRAWRYAASYGKKKAQEGKKDVDADGGALREKFIPNWSSAEFEKFVNRIGDVLDQMAGKMKGVEESEVSRGRCLEWWKQVVWLEERFWPTLD
;
A
#
# COMPACT_ATOMS: atom_id res chain seq x y z
N MET A 1 31.50 -14.70 21.71
CA MET A 1 30.11 -14.35 21.39
C MET A 1 30.05 -12.83 21.35
N ALA A 2 30.06 -12.21 20.17
CA ALA A 2 29.98 -10.76 20.10
C ALA A 2 28.59 -10.33 20.58
N SER A 3 28.56 -9.63 21.72
CA SER A 3 27.37 -9.18 22.44
C SER A 3 26.71 -7.98 21.74
N GLN A 4 26.37 -8.12 20.47
CA GLN A 4 25.58 -7.10 19.80
C GLN A 4 24.13 -7.28 20.26
N GLY A 5 23.57 -6.26 20.90
CA GLY A 5 22.20 -6.27 21.42
C GLY A 5 21.13 -6.41 20.33
N PRO A 6 19.85 -6.26 20.68
CA PRO A 6 18.74 -6.35 19.75
C PRO A 6 18.99 -5.53 18.47
N LEU A 7 18.67 -6.12 17.30
CA LEU A 7 18.84 -5.47 16.00
C LEU A 7 18.04 -4.17 15.95
N THR A 8 16.79 -4.20 16.42
CA THR A 8 15.91 -3.01 16.51
C THR A 8 16.56 -1.87 17.29
N SER A 9 17.12 -2.18 18.47
CA SER A 9 17.80 -1.21 19.33
C SER A 9 19.03 -0.61 18.65
N TRP A 10 19.78 -1.42 17.90
CA TRP A 10 20.94 -0.93 17.16
C TRP A 10 20.54 -0.02 15.98
N LEU A 11 19.50 -0.39 15.22
CA LEU A 11 18.99 0.43 14.12
C LEU A 11 18.50 1.81 14.60
N LEU A 12 17.73 1.85 15.68
CA LEU A 12 17.27 3.12 16.29
C LEU A 12 18.43 4.06 16.68
N ASN A 13 19.52 3.48 17.17
CA ASN A 13 20.69 4.24 17.63
C ASN A 13 21.66 4.59 16.50
N ALA A 14 21.49 4.02 15.30
CA ALA A 14 22.41 4.25 14.19
C ALA A 14 22.23 5.63 13.54
N THR A 15 21.01 6.17 13.53
CA THR A 15 20.70 7.47 12.89
C THR A 15 19.72 8.32 13.71
N PRO A 16 20.04 8.67 14.98
CA PRO A 16 19.08 9.33 15.88
C PRO A 16 18.60 10.69 15.37
N GLU A 17 19.49 11.50 14.79
CA GLU A 17 19.12 12.82 14.28
C GLU A 17 18.25 12.76 13.02
N ALA A 18 18.54 11.83 12.10
CA ALA A 18 17.72 11.63 10.92
C ALA A 18 16.33 11.11 11.30
N LEU A 19 16.26 10.15 12.23
CA LEU A 19 15.01 9.63 12.75
C LEU A 19 14.19 10.73 13.44
N LYS A 20 14.83 11.61 14.20
CA LYS A 20 14.15 12.75 14.81
C LYS A 20 13.53 13.65 13.74
N ARG A 21 14.29 14.06 12.71
CA ARG A 21 13.73 14.89 11.62
C ARG A 21 12.58 14.20 10.89
N ALA A 22 12.70 12.90 10.65
CA ALA A 22 11.66 12.10 10.01
C ALA A 22 10.35 11.99 10.83
N THR A 23 10.42 12.12 12.16
CA THR A 23 9.29 11.87 13.06
C THR A 23 8.82 13.11 13.83
N THR A 24 9.45 14.28 13.62
CA THR A 24 9.04 15.56 14.22
C THR A 24 8.89 16.66 13.18
N HIS A 25 8.33 16.33 12.01
CA HIS A 25 8.14 17.25 10.90
C HIS A 25 7.12 18.38 11.22
N PRO A 26 7.28 19.61 10.67
CA PRO A 26 6.30 20.69 10.83
C PRO A 26 4.86 20.32 10.46
N PHE A 27 4.68 19.47 9.45
CA PHE A 27 3.38 18.90 9.09
C PHE A 27 2.68 18.22 10.29
N LEU A 28 3.43 17.40 11.03
CA LEU A 28 2.92 16.68 12.21
C LEU A 28 2.60 17.63 13.37
N ALA A 29 3.41 18.69 13.53
CA ALA A 29 3.13 19.74 14.52
C ALA A 29 1.82 20.47 14.18
N ALA A 30 1.63 20.85 12.91
CA ALA A 30 0.42 21.50 12.42
C ALA A 30 -0.83 20.60 12.55
N ALA A 31 -0.67 19.30 12.25
CA ALA A 31 -1.71 18.30 12.44
C ALA A 31 -2.13 18.20 13.92
N GLY A 32 -1.14 18.09 14.82
CA GLY A 32 -1.37 18.05 16.26
C GLY A 32 -1.98 19.33 16.84
N SER A 33 -1.65 20.50 16.29
CA SER A 33 -2.22 21.79 16.69
C SER A 33 -3.58 22.09 16.06
N GLY A 34 -4.05 21.28 15.10
CA GLY A 34 -5.30 21.50 14.36
C GLY A 34 -5.26 22.70 13.41
N THR A 35 -4.07 23.06 12.94
CA THR A 35 -3.86 24.19 12.02
C THR A 35 -3.63 23.73 10.58
N LEU A 36 -3.60 22.42 10.33
CA LEU A 36 -3.48 21.86 8.99
C LEU A 36 -4.83 21.97 8.25
N SER A 37 -4.83 22.50 7.03
CA SER A 37 -6.06 22.65 6.24
C SER A 37 -6.53 21.33 5.64
N LYS A 38 -7.81 21.28 5.21
CA LYS A 38 -8.37 20.12 4.51
C LYS A 38 -7.65 19.82 3.20
N GLU A 39 -7.20 20.85 2.49
CA GLU A 39 -6.50 20.71 1.20
C GLU A 39 -5.15 20.03 1.41
N ALA A 40 -4.35 20.52 2.36
CA ALA A 40 -3.06 19.91 2.71
C ALA A 40 -3.22 18.48 3.24
N LEU A 41 -4.25 18.23 4.06
CA LEU A 41 -4.59 16.88 4.52
C LEU A 41 -4.97 15.97 3.35
N SER A 42 -5.80 16.45 2.42
CA SER A 42 -6.25 15.68 1.25
C SER A 42 -5.08 15.31 0.34
N GLN A 43 -4.19 16.25 0.07
CA GLN A 43 -2.98 16.01 -0.73
C GLN A 43 -2.10 14.92 -0.10
N TRP A 44 -1.79 15.04 1.18
CA TRP A 44 -1.01 14.02 1.89
C TRP A 44 -1.72 12.65 1.88
N LEU A 45 -3.02 12.62 2.21
CA LEU A 45 -3.78 11.38 2.33
C LEU A 45 -3.93 10.67 0.98
N SER A 46 -3.96 11.42 -0.12
CA SER A 46 -3.95 10.87 -1.48
C SER A 46 -2.65 10.09 -1.77
N GLN A 47 -1.51 10.59 -1.31
CA GLN A 47 -0.19 9.96 -1.46
C GLN A 47 -0.05 8.77 -0.49
N ASP A 48 -0.53 8.93 0.74
CA ASP A 48 -0.55 7.86 1.75
C ASP A 48 -1.42 6.68 1.34
N ARG A 49 -2.50 6.94 0.58
CA ARG A 49 -3.31 5.88 -0.06
C ARG A 49 -2.52 5.07 -1.09
N LEU A 50 -1.70 5.72 -1.92
CA LEU A 50 -0.84 5.02 -2.91
C LEU A 50 0.24 4.20 -2.20
N TYR A 51 0.83 4.77 -1.15
CA TYR A 51 1.74 4.08 -0.26
C TYR A 51 1.09 2.81 0.32
N ALA A 52 -0.09 2.91 0.93
CA ALA A 52 -0.82 1.79 1.52
C ALA A 52 -1.18 0.69 0.49
N GLN A 53 -1.53 1.08 -0.73
CA GLN A 53 -1.76 0.11 -1.82
C GLN A 53 -0.50 -0.65 -2.24
N SER A 54 0.66 0.00 -2.19
CA SER A 54 1.95 -0.65 -2.49
C SER A 54 2.45 -1.52 -1.34
N TYR A 55 2.17 -1.13 -0.11
CA TYR A 55 2.43 -1.91 1.10
C TYR A 55 1.81 -3.31 1.00
N ILE A 56 0.56 -3.43 0.52
CA ILE A 56 -0.10 -4.74 0.30
C ILE A 56 0.74 -5.67 -0.58
N ARG A 57 1.29 -5.13 -1.68
CA ARG A 57 2.12 -5.91 -2.62
C ARG A 57 3.43 -6.33 -1.96
N PHE A 58 4.06 -5.41 -1.24
CA PHE A 58 5.28 -5.67 -0.49
C PHE A 58 5.10 -6.80 0.53
N ILE A 59 4.04 -6.75 1.36
CA ILE A 59 3.77 -7.82 2.33
C ILE A 59 3.48 -9.15 1.63
N GLY A 60 2.76 -9.13 0.50
CA GLY A 60 2.60 -10.31 -0.35
C GLY A 60 3.93 -10.90 -0.82
N MET A 61 4.89 -10.06 -1.20
CA MET A 61 6.24 -10.48 -1.58
C MET A 61 7.06 -11.01 -0.41
N LEU A 62 6.80 -10.58 0.83
CA LEU A 62 7.41 -11.18 2.01
C LEU A 62 6.82 -12.55 2.31
N LEU A 63 5.50 -12.69 2.25
CA LEU A 63 4.80 -13.96 2.49
C LEU A 63 5.32 -15.09 1.60
N ILE A 64 5.54 -14.84 0.31
CA ILE A 64 6.04 -15.87 -0.62
C ILE A 64 7.45 -16.37 -0.27
N LYS A 65 8.23 -15.64 0.53
CA LYS A 65 9.58 -16.05 0.94
C LYS A 65 9.55 -17.05 2.10
N ILE A 66 8.47 -17.06 2.88
CA ILE A 66 8.39 -17.85 4.11
C ILE A 66 7.92 -19.25 3.79
N ARG A 67 8.70 -20.24 4.21
CA ARG A 67 8.35 -21.65 4.10
C ARG A 67 7.91 -22.16 5.45
N LEU A 68 6.65 -22.55 5.55
CA LEU A 68 6.16 -23.20 6.76
C LEU A 68 6.87 -24.55 6.99
N PRO A 69 7.13 -24.93 8.25
CA PRO A 69 7.69 -26.23 8.57
C PRO A 69 6.85 -27.37 7.98
N THR A 70 7.49 -28.32 7.32
CA THR A 70 6.83 -29.49 6.72
C THR A 70 6.83 -30.72 7.63
N HIS A 71 7.34 -30.59 8.85
CA HIS A 71 7.44 -31.69 9.81
C HIS A 71 6.10 -31.95 10.50
N THR A 72 5.86 -33.20 10.90
CA THR A 72 4.67 -33.58 11.66
C THR A 72 4.57 -32.72 12.94
N PRO A 73 3.45 -32.01 13.15
CA PRO A 73 3.25 -31.22 14.36
C PRO A 73 3.40 -32.08 15.62
N ASN A 74 4.03 -31.52 16.64
CA ASN A 74 4.16 -32.16 17.95
C ASN A 74 3.65 -31.22 19.07
N ALA A 75 3.49 -31.77 20.27
CA ALA A 75 2.96 -31.02 21.42
C ALA A 75 3.79 -29.79 21.79
N GLU A 76 5.07 -29.75 21.44
CA GLU A 76 5.95 -28.60 21.69
C GLU A 76 5.73 -27.49 20.65
N THR A 77 5.67 -27.82 19.36
CA THR A 77 5.37 -26.88 18.27
C THR A 77 3.97 -26.27 18.37
N LEU A 78 3.03 -26.95 19.03
CA LEU A 78 1.69 -26.41 19.32
C LEU A 78 1.71 -25.38 20.44
N ARG A 79 2.66 -25.46 21.38
CA ARG A 79 2.81 -24.50 22.48
C ARG A 79 3.72 -23.33 22.09
N ASN A 80 4.74 -23.61 21.30
CA ASN A 80 5.75 -22.66 20.88
C ASN A 80 5.77 -22.61 19.36
N PRO A 81 5.08 -21.63 18.73
CA PRO A 81 5.10 -21.48 17.29
C PRO A 81 6.53 -21.23 16.80
N THR A 82 6.82 -21.75 15.61
CA THR A 82 8.09 -21.52 14.92
C THR A 82 8.24 -20.05 14.51
N ILE A 83 9.46 -19.62 14.20
CA ILE A 83 9.67 -18.23 13.76
C ILE A 83 9.00 -17.99 12.41
N GLU A 84 8.96 -19.00 11.55
CA GLU A 84 8.27 -18.96 10.27
C GLU A 84 6.75 -18.75 10.45
N GLN A 85 6.14 -19.41 11.43
CA GLN A 85 4.74 -19.15 11.81
C GLN A 85 4.55 -17.74 12.35
N ALA A 86 5.41 -17.30 13.27
CA ALA A 86 5.34 -15.94 13.82
C ALA A 86 5.48 -14.84 12.75
N ILE A 87 6.36 -15.05 11.75
CA ILE A 87 6.50 -14.15 10.61
C ILE A 87 5.21 -14.14 9.77
N ILE A 88 4.64 -15.30 9.46
CA ILE A 88 3.39 -15.36 8.68
C ILE A 88 2.25 -14.67 9.43
N ASP A 89 2.10 -14.93 10.72
CA ASP A 89 1.05 -14.33 11.53
C ASP A 89 1.16 -12.80 11.54
N ILE A 90 2.37 -12.24 11.73
CA ILE A 90 2.55 -10.78 11.74
C ILE A 90 2.34 -10.15 10.34
N LEU A 91 2.73 -10.84 9.27
CA LEU A 91 2.49 -10.37 7.89
C LEU A 91 1.00 -10.44 7.52
N ILE A 92 0.27 -11.44 8.00
CA ILE A 92 -1.20 -11.51 7.83
C ILE A 92 -1.86 -10.38 8.62
N ASP A 93 -1.47 -10.18 9.88
CA ASP A 93 -1.95 -9.06 10.70
C ASP A 93 -1.70 -7.72 10.00
N ALA A 94 -0.52 -7.53 9.39
CA ALA A 94 -0.19 -6.34 8.60
C ALA A 94 -1.14 -6.14 7.41
N LEU A 95 -1.47 -7.20 6.66
CA LEU A 95 -2.42 -7.13 5.54
C LEU A 95 -3.85 -6.81 6.01
N VAL A 96 -4.27 -7.36 7.15
CA VAL A 96 -5.59 -7.08 7.74
C VAL A 96 -5.65 -5.62 8.18
N ASN A 97 -4.60 -5.13 8.84
CA ASN A 97 -4.50 -3.74 9.30
C ASN A 97 -4.56 -2.77 8.12
N ILE A 98 -3.66 -2.90 7.14
CA ILE A 98 -3.61 -1.95 6.01
C ILE A 98 -4.89 -1.95 5.17
N LYS A 99 -5.56 -3.10 5.03
CA LYS A 99 -6.87 -3.18 4.36
C LYS A 99 -7.95 -2.43 5.15
N THR A 100 -7.93 -2.57 6.47
CA THR A 100 -8.85 -1.86 7.36
C THR A 100 -8.58 -0.36 7.33
N GLU A 101 -7.31 0.05 7.27
CA GLU A 101 -6.89 1.45 7.13
C GLU A 101 -7.35 2.08 5.81
N LEU A 102 -7.25 1.37 4.69
CA LEU A 102 -7.77 1.86 3.41
C LEU A 102 -9.29 2.12 3.46
N ALA A 103 -10.06 1.24 4.08
CA ALA A 103 -11.50 1.45 4.29
C ALA A 103 -11.76 2.62 5.26
N PHE A 104 -10.93 2.75 6.29
CA PHE A 104 -10.96 3.86 7.23
C PHE A 104 -10.68 5.21 6.53
N PHE A 105 -9.74 5.27 5.59
CA PHE A 105 -9.46 6.47 4.78
C PHE A 105 -10.70 6.88 4.00
N GLU A 106 -11.33 5.94 3.31
CA GLU A 106 -12.52 6.20 2.49
C GLU A 106 -13.70 6.70 3.36
N SER A 107 -13.97 6.04 4.48
CA SER A 107 -15.04 6.45 5.39
C SER A 107 -14.81 7.84 6.00
N THR A 108 -13.57 8.14 6.39
CA THR A 108 -13.20 9.43 6.99
C THR A 108 -13.19 10.55 5.95
N ALA A 109 -12.78 10.25 4.71
CA ALA A 109 -12.85 11.20 3.62
C ALA A 109 -14.29 11.61 3.30
N VAL A 110 -15.23 10.67 3.32
CA VAL A 110 -16.67 10.97 3.16
C VAL A 110 -17.19 11.81 4.33
N GLU A 111 -16.84 11.45 5.57
CA GLU A 111 -17.32 12.14 6.78
C GLU A 111 -16.85 13.61 6.85
N TYR A 112 -15.58 13.87 6.51
CA TYR A 112 -14.98 15.20 6.64
C TYR A 112 -14.86 15.97 5.30
N GLY A 113 -15.26 15.36 4.18
CA GLY A 113 -15.20 15.96 2.84
C GLY A 113 -13.76 16.13 2.33
N LEU A 114 -12.93 15.10 2.46
CA LEU A 114 -11.55 15.07 1.97
C LEU A 114 -11.49 14.48 0.55
N ASP A 115 -10.61 15.02 -0.28
CA ASP A 115 -10.39 14.52 -1.63
C ASP A 115 -9.21 13.54 -1.68
N LEU A 116 -9.51 12.24 -1.75
CA LEU A 116 -8.49 11.18 -1.86
C LEU A 116 -7.81 11.09 -3.24
N THR A 117 -8.11 12.03 -4.13
CA THR A 117 -7.48 12.17 -5.46
C THR A 117 -6.78 13.53 -5.62
N ALA A 118 -6.68 14.32 -4.55
CA ALA A 118 -6.06 15.63 -4.57
C ALA A 118 -4.60 15.56 -5.05
N ILE A 119 -4.21 16.46 -5.94
CA ILE A 119 -2.86 16.55 -6.50
C ILE A 119 -2.26 17.90 -6.08
N SER A 120 -0.97 17.91 -5.74
CA SER A 120 -0.26 19.17 -5.44
C SER A 120 -0.12 20.01 -6.71
N PRO A 121 -0.31 21.35 -6.66
CA PRO A 121 -0.15 22.24 -7.82
C PRO A 121 1.22 22.10 -8.50
N ASP A 122 2.27 21.81 -7.74
CA ASP A 122 3.65 21.66 -8.25
C ASP A 122 3.88 20.33 -9.00
N GLU A 123 2.99 19.35 -8.84
CA GLU A 123 3.10 18.01 -9.41
C GLU A 123 2.25 17.82 -10.68
N GLY A 124 1.31 18.75 -10.95
CA GLY A 124 0.46 18.74 -12.14
C GLY A 124 1.16 19.12 -13.45
N GLY A 125 2.44 19.53 -13.40
CA GLY A 125 3.21 19.96 -14.57
C GLY A 125 3.83 18.83 -15.40
N ALA A 126 3.79 17.58 -14.93
CA ALA A 126 4.43 16.46 -15.61
C ALA A 126 3.39 15.50 -16.23
N ALA A 127 3.03 15.76 -17.49
CA ALA A 127 2.33 14.79 -18.32
C ALA A 127 3.25 13.56 -18.56
N SER A 128 3.16 12.53 -17.73
CA SER A 128 3.83 11.25 -17.98
C SER A 128 2.86 10.28 -18.67
N ALA A 129 3.23 9.83 -19.87
CA ALA A 129 2.49 8.88 -20.69
C ALA A 129 2.12 7.61 -19.92
N GLY A 130 0.85 7.21 -20.04
CA GLY A 130 0.29 6.04 -19.37
C GLY A 130 1.03 4.74 -19.69
N ILE A 131 1.44 4.03 -18.64
CA ILE A 131 1.86 2.64 -18.75
C ILE A 131 0.58 1.80 -18.70
N SER A 132 0.07 1.41 -19.86
CA SER A 132 -0.91 0.33 -19.94
C SER A 132 -0.24 -0.98 -19.53
N SER A 133 -0.63 -1.53 -18.39
CA SER A 133 -0.30 -2.91 -18.01
C SER A 133 -1.18 -3.89 -18.80
N ALA A 134 -0.98 -3.96 -20.12
CA ALA A 134 -1.35 -5.12 -20.89
C ALA A 134 -0.08 -5.96 -21.06
N GLY A 135 0.13 -6.91 -20.16
CA GLY A 135 1.14 -7.95 -20.33
C GLY A 135 0.79 -8.76 -21.57
N SER A 136 1.36 -8.40 -22.72
CA SER A 136 1.38 -9.25 -23.89
C SER A 136 2.32 -10.42 -23.59
N ALA A 137 1.75 -11.52 -23.09
CA ALA A 137 2.42 -12.80 -23.06
C ALA A 137 2.53 -13.32 -24.50
N SER A 138 3.58 -12.88 -25.21
CA SER A 138 4.01 -13.53 -26.45
C SER A 138 4.87 -14.74 -26.08
N CYS A 139 4.26 -15.91 -26.02
CA CYS A 139 4.95 -17.20 -26.03
C CYS A 139 5.45 -17.50 -27.44
N PRO A 140 6.75 -17.75 -27.68
CA PRO A 140 7.20 -18.37 -28.92
C PRO A 140 6.88 -19.87 -28.88
N GLY A 141 6.01 -20.32 -29.77
CA GLY A 141 5.67 -21.71 -29.95
C GLY A 141 6.88 -22.56 -30.34
N PHE A 142 7.09 -23.65 -29.61
CA PHE A 142 8.03 -24.71 -29.97
C PHE A 142 7.27 -25.75 -30.80
N THR A 143 7.75 -25.95 -32.02
CA THR A 143 7.27 -26.97 -32.97
C THR A 143 7.51 -28.38 -32.45
N GLY A 144 6.52 -29.25 -32.67
CA GLY A 144 6.40 -30.54 -32.01
C GLY A 144 7.40 -31.63 -32.41
N ALA A 145 7.38 -32.69 -31.61
CA ALA A 145 7.70 -34.05 -32.02
C ALA A 145 6.93 -35.04 -31.14
N VAL A 146 6.23 -35.95 -31.80
CA VAL A 146 5.47 -37.08 -31.26
C VAL A 146 6.41 -38.26 -31.01
N CYS A 147 6.27 -38.92 -29.85
CA CYS A 147 6.51 -40.35 -29.57
C CYS A 147 6.39 -40.50 -28.04
N GLY A 148 5.77 -41.48 -27.41
CA GLY A 148 5.12 -42.72 -27.82
C GLY A 148 4.61 -43.37 -26.53
N THR A 149 3.54 -44.13 -26.67
CA THR A 149 2.82 -44.95 -25.68
C THR A 149 3.69 -45.79 -24.74
N THR A 150 3.27 -45.91 -23.47
CA THR A 150 3.12 -47.21 -22.78
C THR A 150 2.19 -47.07 -21.58
N ASP A 151 1.07 -47.78 -21.65
CA ASP A 151 0.20 -48.17 -20.54
C ASP A 151 0.93 -49.11 -19.57
N VAL A 152 0.68 -48.96 -18.27
CA VAL A 152 0.57 -50.09 -17.34
C VAL A 152 -0.52 -49.76 -16.32
N SER A 153 -1.64 -50.48 -16.44
CA SER A 153 -2.64 -50.64 -15.39
C SER A 153 -2.27 -51.83 -14.51
N VAL A 154 -2.41 -51.70 -13.19
CA VAL A 154 -2.64 -52.85 -12.30
C VAL A 154 -3.74 -52.49 -11.31
N SER A 155 -4.83 -53.22 -11.44
CA SER A 155 -5.94 -53.36 -10.50
C SER A 155 -5.59 -54.33 -9.37
N GLY A 156 -6.11 -54.10 -8.17
CA GLY A 156 -6.14 -55.08 -7.09
C GLY A 156 -7.08 -54.59 -5.99
N ALA A 157 -8.32 -55.08 -6.02
CA ALA A 157 -9.35 -54.87 -5.02
C ALA A 157 -9.10 -55.74 -3.78
N GLU A 158 -9.52 -55.27 -2.60
CA GLU A 158 -10.29 -56.11 -1.68
C GLU A 158 -11.08 -55.26 -0.68
N SER A 159 -12.24 -55.82 -0.36
CA SER A 159 -13.41 -55.30 0.35
C SER A 159 -13.35 -55.50 1.86
N GLY A 160 -14.01 -54.61 2.60
CA GLY A 160 -14.40 -54.84 4.00
C GLY A 160 -15.51 -53.88 4.41
N GLU A 161 -16.70 -54.42 4.67
CA GLU A 161 -17.92 -53.73 5.07
C GLU A 161 -17.93 -53.34 6.57
N ILE A 162 -18.44 -52.13 6.82
CA ILE A 162 -19.41 -51.65 7.82
C ILE A 162 -19.19 -51.96 9.31
N ASP A 163 -19.06 -50.89 10.10
CA ASP A 163 -19.84 -50.72 11.34
C ASP A 163 -20.18 -49.21 11.53
N GLU A 164 -21.48 -48.94 11.69
CA GLU A 164 -22.07 -47.65 12.04
C GLU A 164 -21.99 -47.46 13.57
N ASP A 165 -21.50 -46.32 14.07
CA ASP A 165 -22.25 -45.45 15.01
C ASP A 165 -21.49 -44.14 15.34
N SER A 166 -22.28 -43.06 15.39
CA SER A 166 -22.14 -41.86 16.23
C SER A 166 -21.08 -40.77 15.95
N ALA A 167 -21.61 -39.73 15.29
CA ALA A 167 -21.51 -38.30 15.63
C ALA A 167 -20.19 -37.55 15.35
N ASN A 168 -20.00 -37.19 14.08
CA ASN A 168 -18.99 -36.22 13.63
C ASN A 168 -19.59 -34.78 13.64
N PRO A 169 -19.02 -33.80 14.37
CA PRO A 169 -19.49 -32.42 14.36
C PRO A 169 -18.91 -31.68 13.15
N ARG A 170 -19.50 -31.87 11.96
CA ARG A 170 -19.09 -31.15 10.73
C ARG A 170 -20.18 -30.37 10.01
N ASP A 171 -21.34 -30.16 10.64
CA ASP A 171 -22.47 -29.42 10.04
C ASP A 171 -22.58 -27.92 10.41
N LYS A 172 -21.44 -27.26 10.66
CA LYS A 172 -21.41 -25.79 10.82
C LYS A 172 -20.35 -25.09 9.98
N LEU A 173 -20.08 -25.59 8.77
CA LEU A 173 -19.22 -24.88 7.81
C LEU A 173 -19.73 -24.96 6.36
N HIS A 174 -21.02 -24.74 6.14
CA HIS A 174 -21.58 -24.57 4.78
C HIS A 174 -22.67 -23.49 4.75
N LYS A 175 -22.30 -22.25 5.10
CA LYS A 175 -23.13 -21.04 4.86
C LYS A 175 -22.35 -19.83 4.31
N LEU A 176 -21.21 -20.05 3.67
CA LEU A 176 -20.40 -18.99 3.04
C LEU A 176 -20.24 -19.15 1.52
N CYS A 177 -21.10 -19.94 0.88
CA CYS A 177 -21.07 -20.13 -0.58
C CYS A 177 -22.48 -20.06 -1.19
N LYS A 178 -23.17 -18.92 -1.00
CA LYS A 178 -24.35 -18.53 -1.77
C LYS A 178 -24.43 -17.00 -1.93
N SER A 179 -23.53 -16.47 -2.76
CA SER A 179 -23.72 -15.19 -3.45
C SER A 179 -22.65 -15.05 -4.53
N GLN A 180 -22.68 -15.96 -5.51
CA GLN A 180 -22.06 -15.68 -6.80
C GLN A 180 -23.21 -15.47 -7.79
N GLY A 181 -23.40 -14.21 -8.18
CA GLY A 181 -24.28 -13.83 -9.26
C GLY A 181 -23.77 -14.46 -10.55
N GLU A 182 -24.69 -15.09 -11.24
CA GLU A 182 -24.51 -15.68 -12.57
C GLU A 182 -24.15 -14.56 -13.56
N CYS A 183 -22.91 -14.53 -14.03
CA CYS A 183 -22.55 -13.79 -15.24
C CYS A 183 -22.74 -14.71 -16.44
N GLN A 184 -23.93 -14.60 -17.03
CA GLN A 184 -24.31 -15.26 -18.26
C GLN A 184 -23.63 -14.54 -19.43
N MET A 185 -22.68 -15.22 -20.09
CA MET A 185 -22.04 -14.75 -21.32
C MET A 185 -23.05 -14.80 -22.48
N GLN A 186 -23.22 -13.70 -23.20
CA GLN A 186 -23.80 -13.69 -24.55
C GLN A 186 -22.76 -13.19 -25.56
N ALA A 187 -22.51 -14.04 -26.55
CA ALA A 187 -21.74 -13.74 -27.74
C ALA A 187 -22.64 -13.08 -28.80
N GLY A 188 -22.12 -12.09 -29.52
CA GLY A 188 -22.82 -11.47 -30.64
C GLY A 188 -22.09 -10.23 -31.15
N SER A 189 -21.28 -10.42 -32.19
CA SER A 189 -20.53 -9.42 -32.96
C SER A 189 -21.43 -8.45 -33.71
N GLU A 190 -21.07 -7.17 -33.77
CA GLU A 190 -21.34 -6.32 -34.94
C GLU A 190 -20.36 -5.13 -34.99
N VAL A 191 -19.64 -5.03 -36.11
CA VAL A 191 -18.68 -3.98 -36.46
C VAL A 191 -19.41 -2.94 -37.30
N CYS A 192 -19.37 -1.66 -36.90
CA CYS A 192 -19.85 -0.55 -37.72
C CYS A 192 -18.72 0.46 -37.98
N ASN A 193 -18.38 0.62 -39.25
CA ASN A 193 -17.42 1.58 -39.80
C ASN A 193 -18.18 2.82 -40.31
N PRO A 194 -17.72 4.06 -40.13
CA PRO A 194 -18.49 5.24 -40.54
C PRO A 194 -18.23 5.64 -42.00
N SER A 195 -19.33 5.89 -42.73
CA SER A 195 -19.35 6.42 -44.09
C SER A 195 -19.47 7.95 -44.09
N THR A 196 -18.56 8.61 -44.79
CA THR A 196 -18.67 10.02 -45.23
C THR A 196 -19.75 10.23 -46.29
N PRO A 197 -20.39 11.41 -46.35
CA PRO A 197 -20.98 11.90 -47.60
C PRO A 197 -20.37 13.23 -48.07
N HIS A 198 -19.92 13.24 -49.33
CA HIS A 198 -19.65 14.44 -50.12
C HIS A 198 -20.77 14.68 -51.15
N THR A 199 -20.91 15.96 -51.53
CA THR A 199 -21.59 16.54 -52.72
C THR A 199 -23.13 16.45 -52.77
N GLY A 200 -23.91 17.48 -53.06
CA GLY A 200 -23.69 18.86 -53.51
C GLY A 200 -24.88 19.29 -54.39
N ALA A 201 -25.43 20.50 -54.24
CA ALA A 201 -26.22 21.19 -55.28
C ALA A 201 -26.54 22.66 -54.90
N ASN A 202 -26.42 23.52 -55.92
CA ASN A 202 -26.48 24.98 -55.94
C ASN A 202 -27.85 25.60 -55.58
N SER A 203 -27.86 26.83 -55.03
CA SER A 203 -28.49 27.97 -55.73
C SER A 203 -28.18 29.37 -55.14
N ALA A 204 -27.79 30.25 -56.05
CA ALA A 204 -28.10 31.68 -56.20
C ALA A 204 -27.70 32.74 -55.13
N VAL A 205 -26.82 33.63 -55.60
CA VAL A 205 -26.42 34.95 -55.10
C VAL A 205 -27.59 35.94 -55.00
N LYS A 206 -27.61 36.75 -53.94
CA LYS A 206 -28.09 38.15 -53.91
C LYS A 206 -27.47 38.89 -52.71
N THR A 207 -26.64 39.89 -52.97
CA THR A 207 -26.32 41.03 -52.07
C THR A 207 -27.41 42.11 -52.28
N PRO A 208 -27.75 42.96 -51.30
CA PRO A 208 -26.89 44.12 -51.05
C PRO A 208 -26.87 44.69 -49.62
N ASP A 209 -25.86 45.55 -49.46
CA ASP A 209 -25.77 46.72 -48.58
C ASP A 209 -25.34 46.59 -47.10
N SER A 210 -24.51 47.56 -46.79
CA SER A 210 -23.48 47.65 -45.76
C SER A 210 -23.92 48.49 -44.57
N GLU A 211 -23.64 48.01 -43.35
CA GLU A 211 -23.56 48.83 -42.13
C GLU A 211 -22.18 48.65 -41.46
N PRO A 212 -21.63 49.68 -40.79
CA PRO A 212 -20.23 49.71 -40.36
C PRO A 212 -19.98 48.88 -39.10
N CYS A 213 -18.92 48.07 -39.12
CA CYS A 213 -18.46 47.29 -37.96
C CYS A 213 -18.07 48.20 -36.78
N GLN A 214 -18.73 47.98 -35.64
CA GLN A 214 -18.22 48.41 -34.34
C GLN A 214 -17.06 47.50 -33.89
N PRO A 215 -16.05 48.00 -33.16
CA PRO A 215 -14.95 47.17 -32.67
C PRO A 215 -15.45 46.23 -31.58
N SER A 216 -15.50 44.94 -31.92
CA SER A 216 -15.77 43.86 -30.97
C SER A 216 -14.72 43.85 -29.87
N ARG A 217 -15.22 43.79 -28.63
CA ARG A 217 -14.48 43.63 -27.37
C ARG A 217 -13.39 42.57 -27.50
N LEU A 218 -12.23 42.83 -26.87
CA LEU A 218 -11.23 41.81 -26.58
C LEU A 218 -11.94 40.57 -26.03
N ALA A 219 -11.90 39.47 -26.78
CA ALA A 219 -12.21 38.16 -26.26
C ALA A 219 -11.18 37.87 -25.17
N SER A 220 -11.66 37.68 -23.93
CA SER A 220 -10.83 37.15 -22.85
C SER A 220 -10.20 35.85 -23.33
N ALA A 221 -8.89 35.70 -23.11
CA ALA A 221 -8.18 34.46 -23.35
C ALA A 221 -8.99 33.29 -22.80
N ALA A 222 -9.15 32.24 -23.61
CA ALA A 222 -9.75 30.99 -23.16
C ALA A 222 -8.99 30.50 -21.91
N PRO A 223 -9.67 29.88 -20.92
CA PRO A 223 -8.98 29.26 -19.81
C PRO A 223 -7.96 28.27 -20.36
N VAL A 224 -6.76 28.28 -19.80
CA VAL A 224 -5.77 27.23 -20.04
C VAL A 224 -6.46 25.91 -19.70
N GLU A 225 -6.74 25.09 -20.72
CA GLU A 225 -7.19 23.71 -20.50
C GLU A 225 -6.01 23.00 -19.83
N ASN A 226 -6.07 22.91 -18.51
CA ASN A 226 -5.26 21.98 -17.76
C ASN A 226 -5.64 20.60 -18.28
N GLY A 227 -4.69 19.92 -18.94
CA GLY A 227 -4.87 18.55 -19.42
C GLY A 227 -5.33 17.63 -18.29
N PRO A 228 -5.76 16.39 -18.60
CA PRO A 228 -6.30 15.48 -17.60
C PRO A 228 -5.32 15.34 -16.43
N VAL A 229 -5.74 15.86 -15.27
CA VAL A 229 -4.95 15.86 -14.05
C VAL A 229 -5.03 14.43 -13.49
N PHE A 230 -3.98 13.64 -13.73
CA PHE A 230 -3.97 12.23 -13.34
C PHE A 230 -3.54 12.10 -11.87
N PHE A 231 -4.34 11.38 -11.08
CA PHE A 231 -3.95 10.89 -9.76
C PHE A 231 -2.67 10.04 -9.91
N THR A 232 -1.54 10.58 -9.48
CA THR A 232 -0.23 9.96 -9.65
C THR A 232 0.61 10.07 -8.39
N ALA A 233 1.48 9.07 -8.19
CA ALA A 233 2.46 9.10 -7.12
C ALA A 233 3.50 10.17 -7.42
N ASN A 234 3.71 11.07 -6.46
CA ASN A 234 4.81 12.02 -6.52
C ASN A 234 6.18 11.32 -6.44
N PRO A 235 7.29 12.03 -6.68
CA PRO A 235 8.62 11.40 -6.71
C PRO A 235 8.99 10.66 -5.41
N ILE A 236 8.58 11.18 -4.24
CA ILE A 236 8.87 10.54 -2.95
C ILE A 236 8.01 9.31 -2.74
N THR A 237 6.70 9.40 -2.99
CA THR A 237 5.78 8.26 -2.96
C THR A 237 6.24 7.16 -3.92
N ARG A 238 6.66 7.52 -5.14
CA ARG A 238 7.22 6.57 -6.11
C ARG A 238 8.50 5.91 -5.59
N ALA A 239 9.43 6.68 -5.03
CA ALA A 239 10.64 6.12 -4.43
C ALA A 239 10.33 5.16 -3.26
N TYR A 240 9.27 5.43 -2.50
CA TYR A 240 8.79 4.54 -1.44
C TYR A 240 8.23 3.23 -2.02
N ILE A 241 7.38 3.33 -3.04
CA ILE A 241 6.84 2.18 -3.77
C ILE A 241 7.98 1.32 -4.33
N ASP A 242 8.98 1.94 -4.96
CA ASP A 242 10.13 1.25 -5.52
C ASP A 242 10.98 0.57 -4.43
N MET A 243 11.19 1.23 -3.29
CA MET A 243 11.86 0.62 -2.13
C MET A 243 11.12 -0.62 -1.65
N PHE A 244 9.79 -0.57 -1.55
CA PHE A 244 8.95 -1.72 -1.19
C PHE A 244 9.07 -2.87 -2.19
N MET A 245 9.01 -2.60 -3.50
CA MET A 245 9.21 -3.64 -4.50
C MET A 245 10.63 -4.23 -4.42
N SER A 246 11.64 -3.40 -4.17
CA SER A 246 13.03 -3.84 -4.03
C SER A 246 13.24 -4.71 -2.80
N ALA A 247 12.73 -4.29 -1.63
CA ALA A 247 12.84 -5.03 -0.38
C ALA A 247 12.10 -6.37 -0.41
N GLY A 248 11.00 -6.45 -1.17
CA GLY A 248 10.27 -7.69 -1.41
C GLY A 248 10.93 -8.60 -2.46
N SER A 249 11.84 -8.10 -3.28
CA SER A 249 12.35 -8.82 -4.46
C SER A 249 13.07 -10.13 -4.10
N PRO A 250 13.10 -11.15 -5.00
CA PRO A 250 13.69 -12.46 -4.69
C PRO A 250 15.16 -12.42 -4.22
N GLY A 251 15.92 -11.39 -4.58
CA GLY A 251 17.33 -11.21 -4.19
C GLY A 251 17.54 -10.68 -2.77
N VAL A 252 16.49 -10.20 -2.10
CA VAL A 252 16.54 -9.63 -0.75
C VAL A 252 16.06 -10.66 0.28
N SER A 253 16.75 -10.78 1.42
CA SER A 253 16.39 -11.75 2.45
C SER A 253 15.08 -11.39 3.17
N ALA A 254 14.41 -12.38 3.77
CA ALA A 254 13.23 -12.12 4.59
C ALA A 254 13.55 -11.21 5.80
N LEU A 255 14.77 -11.31 6.37
CA LEU A 255 15.20 -10.45 7.48
C LEU A 255 15.24 -8.97 7.06
N GLU A 256 15.82 -8.67 5.90
CA GLU A 256 15.87 -7.32 5.35
C GLU A 256 14.46 -6.77 5.08
N GLY A 257 13.58 -7.57 4.49
CA GLY A 257 12.18 -7.20 4.28
C GLY A 257 11.44 -6.92 5.60
N MET A 258 11.62 -7.76 6.61
CA MET A 258 11.06 -7.54 7.95
C MET A 258 11.64 -6.30 8.62
N ALA A 259 12.91 -5.95 8.36
CA ALA A 259 13.52 -4.72 8.84
C ALA A 259 12.87 -3.48 8.20
N VAL A 260 12.57 -3.52 6.90
CA VAL A 260 11.81 -2.46 6.21
C VAL A 260 10.42 -2.31 6.83
N LEU A 261 9.66 -3.40 6.96
CA LEU A 261 8.34 -3.40 7.59
C LEU A 261 8.39 -2.78 8.99
N TRP A 262 9.28 -3.24 9.86
CA TRP A 262 9.39 -2.68 11.21
C TRP A 262 9.80 -1.21 11.18
N ALA A 263 10.73 -0.82 10.31
CA ALA A 263 11.23 0.54 10.21
C ALA A 263 10.14 1.53 9.79
N THR A 264 9.29 1.19 8.83
CA THR A 264 8.17 2.05 8.40
C THR A 264 7.18 2.24 9.54
N GLU A 265 6.79 1.15 10.21
CA GLU A 265 5.80 1.16 11.30
C GLU A 265 6.28 1.93 12.53
N VAL A 266 7.55 1.77 12.92
CA VAL A 266 8.11 2.50 14.06
C VAL A 266 8.30 3.99 13.78
N CYS A 267 8.62 4.37 12.53
CA CYS A 267 8.67 5.78 12.14
C CYS A 267 7.26 6.39 12.22
N TYR A 268 6.26 5.71 11.66
CA TYR A 268 4.87 6.17 11.67
C TYR A 268 4.31 6.32 13.10
N LEU A 269 4.52 5.32 13.96
CA LEU A 269 4.12 5.38 15.37
C LEU A 269 4.77 6.58 16.10
N ARG A 270 6.05 6.84 15.87
CA ARG A 270 6.76 7.97 16.49
C ARG A 270 6.24 9.31 15.98
N ALA A 271 6.01 9.42 14.68
CA ALA A 271 5.46 10.61 14.04
C ALA A 271 4.09 10.99 14.62
N TRP A 272 3.18 10.03 14.70
CA TRP A 272 1.83 10.28 15.21
C TRP A 272 1.79 10.50 16.72
N ARG A 273 2.72 9.91 17.49
CA ARG A 273 2.90 10.25 18.91
C ARG A 273 3.40 11.67 19.12
N TYR A 274 4.29 12.14 18.24
CA TYR A 274 4.72 13.53 18.26
C TYR A 274 3.54 14.46 17.98
N ALA A 275 2.72 14.20 16.95
CA ALA A 275 1.49 14.95 16.69
C ALA A 275 0.52 14.93 17.89
N ALA A 276 0.27 13.75 18.48
CA ALA A 276 -0.61 13.58 19.65
C ALA A 276 -0.15 14.40 20.87
N SER A 277 1.14 14.72 20.99
CA SER A 277 1.67 15.51 22.11
C SER A 277 1.13 16.95 22.14
N TYR A 278 0.70 17.50 20.99
CA TYR A 278 0.15 18.85 20.89
C TYR A 278 -1.31 18.91 21.36
N GLY A 279 -2.11 17.87 21.12
CA GLY A 279 -3.50 17.80 21.60
C GLY A 279 -3.59 17.88 23.14
N LYS A 280 -2.63 17.27 23.85
CA LYS A 280 -2.56 17.33 25.32
C LYS A 280 -2.27 18.75 25.83
N LYS A 281 -1.41 19.50 25.13
CA LYS A 281 -1.09 20.90 25.48
C LYS A 281 -2.30 21.81 25.29
N LYS A 282 -3.01 21.69 24.16
CA LYS A 282 -4.22 22.49 23.88
C LYS A 282 -5.35 22.20 24.88
N ALA A 283 -5.55 20.93 25.26
CA ALA A 283 -6.55 20.57 26.27
C ALA A 283 -6.26 21.22 27.64
N GLN A 284 -4.99 21.38 28.00
CA GLN A 284 -4.56 22.10 29.21
C GLN A 284 -4.77 23.61 29.12
N GLU A 285 -4.73 24.19 27.91
CA GLU A 285 -4.91 25.62 27.65
C GLU A 285 -6.38 26.06 27.52
N GLY A 286 -7.35 25.12 27.55
CA GLY A 286 -8.78 25.42 27.61
C GLY A 286 -9.40 26.04 26.35
N LYS A 287 -8.66 26.13 25.23
CA LYS A 287 -9.18 26.61 23.94
C LYS A 287 -9.76 25.45 23.12
N LYS A 288 -11.09 25.37 23.05
CA LYS A 288 -11.78 24.66 21.96
C LYS A 288 -11.78 25.54 20.72
N ASP A 289 -10.71 25.44 19.94
CA ASP A 289 -10.68 26.03 18.60
C ASP A 289 -11.20 25.00 17.60
N VAL A 290 -11.83 25.48 16.52
CA VAL A 290 -12.26 24.62 15.41
C VAL A 290 -11.04 24.25 14.59
N ASP A 291 -10.87 22.97 14.29
CA ASP A 291 -9.73 22.53 13.48
C ASP A 291 -9.88 22.92 12.02
N ALA A 292 -8.77 23.33 11.42
CA ALA A 292 -8.73 23.74 10.02
C ALA A 292 -9.10 22.58 9.06
N ASP A 293 -8.94 21.33 9.49
CA ASP A 293 -9.37 20.13 8.76
C ASP A 293 -10.79 19.64 9.16
N GLY A 294 -11.47 20.36 10.05
CA GLY A 294 -12.76 19.96 10.60
C GLY A 294 -12.69 18.88 11.69
N GLY A 295 -11.50 18.50 12.16
CA GLY A 295 -11.28 17.55 13.25
C GLY A 295 -10.76 16.19 12.81
N ALA A 296 -10.68 15.92 11.50
CA ALA A 296 -10.33 14.62 10.94
C ALA A 296 -9.03 14.04 11.55
N LEU A 297 -7.98 14.85 11.66
CA LEU A 297 -6.71 14.42 12.22
C LEU A 297 -6.81 14.11 13.71
N ARG A 298 -7.33 15.05 14.52
CA ARG A 298 -7.32 14.87 15.98
C ARG A 298 -8.37 13.89 16.50
N GLU A 299 -9.49 13.74 15.78
CA GLU A 299 -10.58 12.87 16.19
C GLU A 299 -10.45 11.45 15.64
N LYS A 300 -9.81 11.27 14.47
CA LYS A 300 -9.74 9.96 13.78
C LYS A 300 -8.30 9.48 13.61
N PHE A 301 -7.48 10.18 12.83
CA PHE A 301 -6.17 9.68 12.39
C PHE A 301 -5.12 9.60 13.51
N ILE A 302 -4.93 10.68 14.27
CA ILE A 302 -3.94 10.74 15.36
C ILE A 302 -4.23 9.67 16.43
N PRO A 303 -5.47 9.50 16.94
CA PRO A 303 -5.77 8.43 17.89
C PRO A 303 -5.52 7.03 17.34
N ASN A 304 -5.80 6.79 16.05
CA ASN A 304 -5.59 5.48 15.41
C ASN A 304 -4.10 5.07 15.45
N TRP A 305 -3.22 5.93 14.96
CA TRP A 305 -1.80 5.61 14.79
C TRP A 305 -0.91 5.96 15.98
N SER A 306 -1.46 6.58 17.03
CA SER A 306 -0.79 6.74 18.32
C SER A 306 -1.31 5.79 19.41
N SER A 307 -2.24 4.90 19.04
CA SER A 307 -2.91 3.95 19.94
C SER A 307 -1.97 2.93 20.57
N ALA A 308 -2.43 2.35 21.68
CA ALA A 308 -1.71 1.26 22.35
C ALA A 308 -1.81 -0.04 21.54
N GLU A 309 -2.91 -0.24 20.80
CA GLU A 309 -3.08 -1.36 19.86
C GLU A 309 -2.02 -1.30 18.75
N PHE A 310 -1.84 -0.14 18.12
CA PHE A 310 -0.84 0.04 17.07
C PHE A 310 0.58 -0.14 17.61
N GLU A 311 0.90 0.43 18.77
CA GLU A 311 2.21 0.20 19.42
C GLU A 311 2.49 -1.28 19.68
N LYS A 312 1.50 -2.05 20.16
CA LYS A 312 1.65 -3.49 20.37
C LYS A 312 1.96 -4.21 19.07
N PHE A 313 1.33 -3.82 17.97
CA PHE A 313 1.62 -4.36 16.65
C PHE A 313 3.06 -4.04 16.23
N VAL A 314 3.50 -2.78 16.31
CA VAL A 314 4.88 -2.38 15.99
C VAL A 314 5.92 -3.14 16.83
N ASN A 315 5.67 -3.29 18.12
CA ASN A 315 6.56 -4.03 19.02
C ASN A 315 6.63 -5.51 18.65
N ARG A 316 5.51 -6.15 18.28
CA ARG A 316 5.50 -7.55 17.81
C ARG A 316 6.34 -7.74 16.55
N ILE A 317 6.31 -6.80 15.61
CA ILE A 317 7.18 -6.87 14.42
C ILE A 317 8.66 -6.79 14.86
N GLY A 318 8.98 -5.89 15.78
CA GLY A 318 10.33 -5.74 16.33
C GLY A 318 10.84 -7.01 17.04
N ASP A 319 10.00 -7.63 17.86
CA ASP A 319 10.32 -8.88 18.56
C ASP A 319 10.62 -10.02 17.57
N VAL A 320 9.83 -10.13 16.49
CA VAL A 320 10.08 -11.11 15.42
C VAL A 320 11.39 -10.82 14.70
N LEU A 321 11.65 -9.55 14.37
CA LEU A 321 12.89 -9.14 13.71
C LEU A 321 14.14 -9.45 14.56
N ASP A 322 14.08 -9.17 15.85
CA ASP A 322 15.17 -9.47 16.79
C ASP A 322 15.37 -10.98 16.96
N GLN A 323 14.30 -11.77 17.00
CA GLN A 323 14.38 -13.23 17.02
C GLN A 323 14.99 -13.79 15.73
N MET A 324 14.62 -13.27 14.56
CA MET A 324 15.22 -13.66 13.29
C MET A 324 16.72 -13.38 13.29
N ALA A 325 17.12 -12.20 13.74
CA ALA A 325 18.53 -11.81 13.82
C ALA A 325 19.32 -12.68 14.81
N GLY A 326 18.72 -13.04 15.95
CA GLY A 326 19.33 -13.89 16.98
C GLY A 326 19.51 -15.35 16.58
N LYS A 327 18.75 -15.85 15.61
CA LYS A 327 18.85 -17.22 15.08
C LYS A 327 19.92 -17.39 13.99
N MET A 328 20.49 -16.30 13.47
CA MET A 328 21.54 -16.37 12.46
C MET A 328 22.80 -17.05 13.03
N LYS A 329 23.38 -17.95 12.23
CA LYS A 329 24.62 -18.66 12.59
C LYS A 329 25.80 -18.01 11.89
N GLY A 330 26.95 -17.97 12.56
CA GLY A 330 28.15 -17.36 12.01
C GLY A 330 28.22 -15.86 12.27
N VAL A 331 29.39 -15.40 12.73
CA VAL A 331 29.60 -13.99 13.09
C VAL A 331 29.59 -13.11 11.84
N GLU A 332 30.31 -13.52 10.80
CA GLU A 332 30.41 -12.76 9.54
C GLU A 332 29.05 -12.62 8.83
N GLU A 333 28.29 -13.70 8.71
CA GLU A 333 26.95 -13.67 8.09
C GLU A 333 25.97 -12.80 8.89
N SER A 334 26.04 -12.85 10.22
CA SER A 334 25.26 -11.98 11.10
C SER A 334 25.62 -10.51 10.89
N GLU A 335 26.91 -10.17 10.86
CA GLU A 335 27.38 -8.79 10.66
C GLU A 335 27.00 -8.25 9.27
N VAL A 336 27.17 -9.05 8.22
CA VAL A 336 26.74 -8.69 6.86
C VAL A 336 25.24 -8.43 6.81
N SER A 337 24.44 -9.32 7.40
CA SER A 337 22.98 -9.19 7.40
C SER A 337 22.52 -7.95 8.19
N ARG A 338 23.15 -7.67 9.35
CA ARG A 338 22.91 -6.44 10.12
C ARG A 338 23.27 -5.20 9.30
N GLY A 339 24.40 -5.22 8.60
CA GLY A 339 24.81 -4.15 7.70
C GLY A 339 23.77 -3.86 6.61
N ARG A 340 23.21 -4.90 5.97
CA ARG A 340 22.14 -4.73 4.99
C ARG A 340 20.86 -4.15 5.59
N CYS A 341 20.43 -4.64 6.75
CA CYS A 341 19.28 -4.08 7.46
C CYS A 341 19.49 -2.60 7.83
N LEU A 342 20.73 -2.19 8.13
CA LEU A 342 21.05 -0.79 8.40
C LEU A 342 20.92 0.09 7.15
N GLU A 343 21.30 -0.40 5.97
CA GLU A 343 21.11 0.36 4.73
C GLU A 343 19.63 0.55 4.42
N TRP A 344 18.82 -0.49 4.60
CA TRP A 344 17.36 -0.37 4.51
C TRP A 344 16.78 0.62 5.51
N TRP A 345 17.20 0.54 6.77
CA TRP A 345 16.80 1.48 7.81
C TRP A 345 17.11 2.94 7.42
N LYS A 346 18.31 3.22 6.94
CA LYS A 346 18.71 4.55 6.49
C LYS A 346 17.83 5.04 5.34
N GLN A 347 17.51 4.16 4.39
CA GLN A 347 16.65 4.49 3.25
C GLN A 347 15.22 4.81 3.71
N VAL A 348 14.65 4.01 4.61
CA VAL A 348 13.33 4.26 5.20
C VAL A 348 13.31 5.62 5.89
N VAL A 349 14.25 5.88 6.80
CA VAL A 349 14.31 7.16 7.53
C VAL A 349 14.47 8.35 6.58
N TRP A 350 15.25 8.19 5.50
CA TRP A 350 15.42 9.23 4.50
C TRP A 350 14.14 9.53 3.72
N LEU A 351 13.35 8.50 3.38
CA LEU A 351 12.06 8.64 2.72
C LEU A 351 11.01 9.24 3.66
N GLU A 352 10.92 8.75 4.90
CA GLU A 352 10.01 9.26 5.93
C GLU A 352 10.19 10.76 6.19
N GLU A 353 11.43 11.25 6.22
CA GLU A 353 11.72 12.68 6.33
C GLU A 353 11.12 13.52 5.19
N ARG A 354 11.02 12.95 3.99
CA ARG A 354 10.58 13.66 2.77
C ARG A 354 9.13 13.38 2.40
N PHE A 355 8.52 12.41 3.04
CA PHE A 355 7.16 11.99 2.75
C PHE A 355 6.13 13.04 3.22
N TRP A 356 6.46 13.75 4.31
CA TRP A 356 5.63 14.83 4.83
C TRP A 356 5.68 16.06 3.91
N PRO A 357 4.52 16.63 3.51
CA PRO A 357 4.49 17.85 2.72
C PRO A 357 5.15 19.04 3.44
N THR A 358 5.81 19.89 2.66
CA THR A 358 6.19 21.23 3.12
C THR A 358 4.94 22.08 3.34
N LEU A 359 4.93 22.86 4.42
CA LEU A 359 3.89 23.84 4.68
C LEU A 359 4.42 25.20 4.24
N ASP A 360 3.70 25.87 3.35
CA ASP A 360 4.03 27.22 2.86
C ASP A 360 3.59 28.33 3.83
#